data_AF-A0A2V6Q870-F1
#
_entry.id   AF-A0A2V6Q870-F1
#
_cell.length_a   1.000
_cell.length_b   1.000
_cell.length_c   1.000
_cell.angle_alpha   90.00
_cell.angle_beta   90.00
_cell.angle_gamma   90.00
#
_symmetry.space_group_name_H-M   'P 1'
#
loop_
_entity.id
_entity.type
_entity.pdbx_description
1 polymer ?
#
loop_
_entity_poly.entity_id
_entity_poly.type
_entity_poly.pdbx_seq_one_letter_code
_entity_poly.pdbx_strand_id
1 'polypeptide(L)'
;MDNEWSDPEFLGAVFAKTEIVRKPLTGIITGYHVLPYILVAPEHERPSHAVEVRGRIKVSPRLVLAAGGDGPTYGELFGERELMDRRLVARVFSFRYASKVMLESEDLAIRRHEHDATRHLERVLDELARREVIDTGVIVSPDARFYPVSLDRFIREILEQEFRA
;
A
#
# COMPACT_ATOMS: atom_id res chain seq x y z
N MET A 1 -17.16 13.74 22.16
CA MET A 1 -17.33 12.30 21.85
C MET A 1 -16.20 11.95 20.90
N ASP A 2 -14.98 11.82 21.44
CA ASP A 2 -13.73 12.00 20.69
C ASP A 2 -12.75 10.82 20.95
N ASN A 3 -13.22 9.58 20.81
CA ASN A 3 -12.35 8.41 21.04
C ASN A 3 -12.50 7.26 20.02
N GLU A 4 -13.25 7.44 18.93
CA GLU A 4 -13.24 6.52 17.77
C GLU A 4 -12.08 6.83 16.78
N TRP A 5 -11.28 7.86 17.07
CA TRP A 5 -10.31 8.45 16.12
C TRP A 5 -8.91 7.82 16.19
N SER A 6 -8.72 6.78 17.00
CA SER A 6 -7.48 6.03 17.09
C SER A 6 -7.73 4.59 17.48
N ASP A 7 -8.56 3.88 16.71
CA ASP A 7 -8.78 2.46 16.95
C ASP A 7 -7.71 1.60 16.24
N PRO A 8 -6.66 1.13 16.95
CA PRO A 8 -5.71 0.16 16.40
C PRO A 8 -6.37 -1.16 16.02
N GLU A 9 -7.53 -1.52 16.59
CA GLU A 9 -8.24 -2.74 16.19
C GLU A 9 -8.79 -2.60 14.77
N PHE A 10 -9.39 -1.44 14.44
CA PHE A 10 -9.85 -1.17 13.09
C PHE A 10 -8.72 -1.19 12.05
N LEU A 11 -7.59 -0.52 12.31
CA LEU A 11 -6.46 -0.57 11.38
C LEU A 11 -5.84 -1.97 11.32
N GLY A 12 -5.80 -2.69 12.44
CA GLY A 12 -5.43 -4.11 12.47
C GLY A 12 -6.36 -4.97 11.62
N ALA A 13 -7.66 -4.67 11.60
CA ALA A 13 -8.63 -5.34 10.75
C ALA A 13 -8.45 -5.01 9.27
N VAL A 14 -8.19 -3.74 8.91
CA VAL A 14 -7.85 -3.35 7.53
C VAL A 14 -6.59 -4.07 7.07
N PHE A 15 -5.55 -4.06 7.91
CA PHE A 15 -4.32 -4.80 7.67
C PHE A 15 -4.64 -6.27 7.44
N ALA A 16 -5.35 -6.94 8.35
CA ALA A 16 -5.69 -8.37 8.27
C ALA A 16 -6.61 -8.74 7.09
N LYS A 17 -7.47 -7.83 6.62
CA LYS A 17 -8.36 -8.02 5.47
C LYS A 17 -7.76 -7.62 4.12
N THR A 18 -6.61 -6.96 4.10
CA THR A 18 -5.92 -6.59 2.85
C THR A 18 -5.40 -7.86 2.17
N GLU A 19 -5.73 -8.12 0.91
CA GLU A 19 -5.26 -9.31 0.21
C GLU A 19 -4.16 -8.96 -0.80
N ILE A 20 -3.12 -9.78 -0.87
CA ILE A 20 -2.03 -9.62 -1.86
C ILE A 20 -2.28 -10.67 -2.93
N VAL A 21 -3.00 -10.26 -3.97
CA VAL A 21 -3.46 -11.15 -5.05
C VAL A 21 -2.30 -11.56 -5.94
N ARG A 22 -1.34 -10.65 -6.11
CA ARG A 22 -0.15 -10.89 -6.93
C ARG A 22 1.07 -10.25 -6.32
N LYS A 23 2.14 -11.03 -6.23
CA LYS A 23 3.47 -10.55 -5.86
C LYS A 23 4.29 -10.29 -7.12
N PRO A 24 5.09 -9.20 -7.16
CA PRO A 24 6.04 -8.99 -8.24
C PRO A 24 7.08 -10.12 -8.25
N LEU A 25 7.44 -10.62 -9.44
CA LEU A 25 8.39 -11.72 -9.61
C LEU A 25 9.87 -11.27 -9.52
N THR A 26 10.13 -9.97 -9.37
CA THR A 26 11.47 -9.41 -9.21
C THR A 26 11.86 -9.38 -7.73
N GLY A 27 12.90 -10.14 -7.36
CA GLY A 27 13.42 -10.20 -5.98
C GLY A 27 14.00 -8.86 -5.51
N ILE A 28 13.83 -8.55 -4.22
CA ILE A 28 14.46 -7.42 -3.54
C ILE A 28 15.91 -7.83 -3.21
N ILE A 29 16.73 -8.11 -4.23
CA ILE A 29 18.14 -8.47 -4.03
C ILE A 29 19.06 -7.26 -4.25
N THR A 30 19.66 -6.82 -3.13
CA THR A 30 20.84 -5.96 -3.02
C THR A 30 20.78 -4.59 -3.72
N GLY A 31 19.93 -3.69 -3.24
CA GLY A 31 19.97 -2.30 -3.70
C GLY A 31 18.69 -1.52 -3.41
N TYR A 32 18.55 -0.40 -4.12
CA TYR A 32 17.32 0.38 -4.15
C TYR A 32 16.35 -0.28 -5.14
N HIS A 33 15.20 -0.75 -4.66
CA HIS A 33 14.20 -1.43 -5.48
C HIS A 33 12.99 -0.54 -5.67
N VAL A 34 12.52 -0.45 -6.91
CA VAL A 34 11.23 0.16 -7.22
C VAL A 34 10.22 -0.97 -7.36
N LEU A 35 9.18 -0.95 -6.53
CA LEU A 35 8.07 -1.89 -6.51
C LEU A 35 6.82 -1.18 -7.04
N PRO A 36 6.50 -1.35 -8.33
CA PRO A 36 5.21 -0.94 -8.85
C PRO A 36 4.09 -1.71 -8.15
N TYR A 37 3.03 -1.01 -7.80
CA TYR A 37 1.83 -1.62 -7.23
C TYR A 37 0.58 -1.07 -7.88
N ILE A 38 -0.44 -1.92 -7.92
CA ILE A 38 -1.82 -1.55 -8.21
C ILE A 38 -2.67 -2.04 -7.04
N LEU A 39 -3.30 -1.10 -6.34
CA LEU A 39 -4.25 -1.39 -5.29
C LEU A 39 -5.65 -1.13 -5.80
N VAL A 40 -6.53 -2.11 -5.60
CA VAL A 40 -7.95 -2.02 -5.94
C VAL A 40 -8.76 -2.12 -4.65
N ALA A 41 -9.72 -1.22 -4.48
CA ALA A 41 -10.61 -1.19 -3.33
C ALA A 41 -12.00 -0.69 -3.74
N PRO A 42 -13.07 -1.03 -2.99
CA PRO A 42 -14.34 -0.35 -3.16
C PRO A 42 -14.21 1.13 -2.77
N GLU A 43 -14.96 2.00 -3.46
CA GLU A 43 -15.10 3.40 -3.05
C GLU A 43 -15.91 3.48 -1.75
N HIS A 44 -15.44 4.28 -0.78
CA HIS A 44 -16.05 4.34 0.54
C HIS A 44 -17.52 4.77 0.52
N GLU A 45 -17.83 5.81 -0.25
CA GLU A 45 -19.19 6.36 -0.36
C GLU A 45 -20.06 5.57 -1.35
N ARG A 46 -19.44 4.84 -2.28
CA ARG A 46 -20.12 4.09 -3.34
C ARG A 46 -19.50 2.70 -3.50
N PRO A 47 -19.87 1.71 -2.67
CA PRO A 47 -19.24 0.38 -2.70
C PRO A 47 -19.40 -0.39 -4.03
N SER A 48 -20.33 0.03 -4.89
CA SER A 48 -20.49 -0.49 -6.25
C SER A 48 -19.47 0.05 -7.24
N HIS A 49 -18.65 1.02 -6.84
CA HIS A 49 -17.58 1.65 -7.61
C HIS A 49 -16.23 1.19 -7.07
N ALA A 50 -15.21 1.20 -7.93
CA ALA A 50 -13.86 0.85 -7.57
C ALA A 50 -12.97 2.09 -7.54
N VAL A 51 -12.03 2.09 -6.59
CA VAL A 51 -10.89 2.99 -6.57
C VAL A 51 -9.64 2.17 -6.88
N GLU A 52 -8.89 2.66 -7.86
CA GLU A 52 -7.58 2.16 -8.22
C GLU A 52 -6.52 3.15 -7.71
N VAL A 53 -5.56 2.66 -6.95
CA VAL A 53 -4.38 3.42 -6.53
C VAL A 53 -3.17 2.75 -7.14
N ARG A 54 -2.56 3.41 -8.12
CA ARG A 54 -1.29 2.97 -8.71
C ARG A 54 -0.16 3.81 -8.14
N GLY A 55 1.01 3.21 -7.99
CA GLY A 55 2.20 3.94 -7.62
C GLY A 55 3.44 3.06 -7.67
N ARG A 56 4.57 3.65 -7.33
CA ARG A 56 5.86 2.97 -7.23
C ARG A 56 6.42 3.20 -5.84
N ILE A 57 6.71 2.11 -5.13
CA ILE A 57 7.35 2.16 -3.83
C ILE A 57 8.83 1.93 -4.01
N LYS A 58 9.63 2.89 -3.59
CA LYS A 58 11.08 2.78 -3.55
C LYS A 58 11.51 2.28 -2.20
N VAL A 59 12.15 1.11 -2.18
CA VAL A 59 12.59 0.39 -0.99
C VAL A 59 14.11 0.38 -0.98
N SER A 60 14.72 0.92 0.08
CA SER A 60 16.18 0.92 0.25
C SER A 60 16.59 0.19 1.53
N PRO A 61 17.54 -0.78 1.48
CA PRO A 61 18.09 -1.46 2.64
C PRO A 61 19.10 -0.61 3.42
N ARG A 62 19.33 0.65 3.02
CA ARG A 62 20.20 1.56 3.78
C ARG A 62 19.57 1.80 5.16
N LEU A 63 20.26 1.26 6.17
CA LEU A 63 20.07 1.51 7.60
C LEU A 63 19.86 3.01 7.85
N VAL A 64 18.60 3.42 8.03
CA VAL A 64 18.28 4.68 8.70
C VAL A 64 17.96 4.31 10.14
N LEU A 65 18.98 4.40 10.98
CA LEU A 65 18.75 4.66 12.40
C LEU A 65 18.14 6.06 12.46
N ALA A 66 16.81 6.16 12.43
CA ALA A 66 16.16 7.37 12.92
C ALA A 66 16.40 7.41 14.43
N ALA A 67 17.52 8.01 14.82
CA ALA A 67 17.78 8.38 16.20
C ALA A 67 16.82 9.53 16.55
N GLY A 68 15.59 9.18 16.91
CA GLY A 68 14.52 10.13 17.22
C GLY A 68 13.18 9.60 16.73
N GLY A 69 12.18 9.56 17.59
CA GLY A 69 10.86 8.97 17.34
C GLY A 69 9.97 9.68 16.31
N ASP A 70 10.52 10.54 15.45
CA ASP A 70 9.79 11.25 14.39
C ASP A 70 10.22 10.74 13.01
N GLY A 71 9.63 9.62 12.59
CA GLY A 71 9.64 9.22 11.19
C GLY A 71 8.64 10.06 10.38
N PRO A 72 8.73 10.08 9.03
CA PRO A 72 7.77 10.80 8.20
C PRO A 72 6.36 10.24 8.39
N THR A 73 5.35 11.10 8.35
CA THR A 73 3.93 10.70 8.41
C THR A 73 3.48 10.09 7.09
N TYR A 74 2.36 9.34 7.10
CA TYR A 74 1.76 8.83 5.87
C TYR A 74 1.46 9.96 4.86
N GLY A 75 0.98 11.11 5.33
CA GLY A 75 0.72 12.25 4.44
C GLY A 75 1.98 12.81 3.79
N GLU A 76 3.12 12.76 4.48
CA GLU A 76 4.42 13.23 3.93
C GLU A 76 5.02 12.22 2.95
N LEU A 77 4.87 10.91 3.20
CA LEU A 77 5.42 9.84 2.36
C LEU A 77 4.70 9.71 1.01
N PHE A 78 3.38 9.86 1.01
CA PHE A 78 2.57 9.65 -0.19
C PHE A 78 2.21 10.95 -0.91
N GLY A 79 2.40 12.12 -0.27
CA GLY A 79 2.11 13.43 -0.86
C GLY A 79 0.63 13.65 -1.22
N GLU A 80 -0.25 12.76 -0.78
CA GLU A 80 -1.68 12.72 -1.13
C GLU A 80 -2.49 12.68 0.16
N ARG A 81 -3.50 13.54 0.25
CA ARG A 81 -4.28 13.79 1.46
C ARG A 81 -5.79 13.83 1.22
N GLU A 82 -6.24 13.84 -0.03
CA GLU A 82 -7.64 13.97 -0.40
C GLU A 82 -8.36 12.62 -0.35
N LEU A 83 -7.73 11.54 -0.83
CA LEU A 83 -8.28 10.19 -0.69
C LEU A 83 -8.00 9.62 0.71
N MET A 84 -6.81 9.89 1.26
CA MET A 84 -6.38 9.32 2.53
C MET A 84 -7.29 9.77 3.69
N ASP A 85 -7.71 8.82 4.52
CA ASP A 85 -8.46 9.15 5.74
C ASP A 85 -7.61 10.06 6.65
N ARG A 86 -8.20 11.14 7.17
CA ARG A 86 -7.52 12.11 8.05
C ARG A 86 -6.85 11.45 9.27
N ARG A 87 -7.35 10.30 9.71
CA ARG A 87 -6.75 9.49 10.79
C ARG A 87 -5.36 8.96 10.46
N LEU A 88 -5.03 8.77 9.18
CA LEU A 88 -3.72 8.30 8.73
C LEU A 88 -2.77 9.45 8.42
N VAL A 89 -3.28 10.58 7.92
CA VAL A 89 -2.46 11.69 7.39
C VAL A 89 -1.37 12.16 8.37
N ALA A 90 -1.69 12.30 9.65
CA ALA A 90 -0.77 12.78 10.68
C ALA A 90 -0.08 11.66 11.46
N ARG A 91 -0.37 10.39 11.15
CA ARG A 91 0.26 9.25 11.84
C ARG A 91 1.67 9.05 11.30
N VAL A 92 2.63 8.99 12.22
CA VAL A 92 4.01 8.58 11.94
C VAL A 92 3.98 7.21 11.29
N PHE A 93 4.57 7.11 10.11
CA PHE A 93 4.78 5.84 9.46
C PHE A 93 5.78 5.03 10.29
N SER A 94 5.32 3.94 10.89
CA SER A 94 6.19 3.05 11.64
C SER A 94 6.03 1.65 11.07
N PHE A 95 7.09 1.17 10.41
CA PHE A 95 7.28 -0.26 10.25
C PHE A 95 7.48 -0.83 11.65
N ARG A 96 6.42 -1.34 12.27
CA ARG A 96 6.53 -1.98 13.59
C ARG A 96 7.46 -3.21 13.56
N TYR A 97 7.79 -3.74 12.36
CA TYR A 97 8.58 -4.97 12.19
C TYR A 97 9.66 -4.96 11.10
N ALA A 98 9.84 -3.87 10.32
CA ALA A 98 10.95 -3.73 9.36
C ALA A 98 11.85 -2.56 9.77
N SER A 99 12.67 -2.79 10.79
CA SER A 99 13.42 -1.75 11.51
C SER A 99 14.55 -1.06 10.72
N LYS A 100 14.67 -1.23 9.39
CA LYS A 100 15.86 -0.80 8.62
C LYS A 100 15.62 -0.44 7.12
N VAL A 101 14.42 0.02 6.73
CA VAL A 101 14.10 0.30 5.32
C VAL A 101 13.59 1.73 5.11
N MET A 102 14.17 2.46 4.16
CA MET A 102 13.59 3.73 3.68
C MET A 102 12.55 3.47 2.59
N LEU A 103 11.46 4.24 2.64
CA LEU A 103 10.36 4.19 1.70
C LEU A 103 10.12 5.55 1.06
N GLU A 104 10.00 5.60 -0.27
CA GLU A 104 9.47 6.74 -1.01
C GLU A 104 8.34 6.27 -1.92
N SER A 105 7.20 6.96 -1.95
CA SER A 105 6.14 6.69 -2.92
C SER A 105 6.25 7.68 -4.07
N GLU A 106 6.31 7.17 -5.30
CA GLU A 106 6.34 7.98 -6.51
C GLU A 106 5.19 7.59 -7.45
N ASP A 107 4.85 8.52 -8.34
CA ASP A 107 3.84 8.37 -9.40
C ASP A 107 2.49 7.88 -8.89
N LEU A 108 2.08 8.37 -7.71
CA LEU A 108 0.79 8.05 -7.16
C LEU A 108 -0.30 8.56 -8.10
N ALA A 109 -1.09 7.64 -8.63
CA ALA A 109 -2.23 7.91 -9.47
C ALA A 109 -3.47 7.24 -8.88
N ILE A 110 -4.46 8.07 -8.55
CA ILE A 110 -5.74 7.61 -8.02
C ILE A 110 -6.80 7.75 -9.10
N ARG A 111 -7.52 6.67 -9.38
CA ARG A 111 -8.60 6.64 -10.36
C ARG A 111 -9.84 6.03 -9.74
N ARG A 112 -10.99 6.55 -10.16
CA ARG A 112 -12.31 6.03 -9.78
C ARG A 112 -12.96 5.39 -10.99
N HIS A 113 -13.66 4.29 -10.77
CA HIS A 113 -14.28 3.50 -11.82
C HIS A 113 -15.73 3.15 -11.45
N GLU A 114 -16.63 3.26 -12.42
CA GLU A 114 -18.08 3.07 -12.23
C GLU A 114 -18.54 1.60 -12.14
N HIS A 115 -17.61 0.67 -11.97
CA HIS A 115 -17.89 -0.75 -11.78
C HIS A 115 -17.26 -1.24 -10.47
N ASP A 116 -17.72 -2.38 -9.98
CA ASP A 116 -17.29 -2.92 -8.70
C ASP A 116 -15.80 -3.31 -8.67
N ALA A 117 -15.25 -3.38 -7.46
CA ALA A 117 -13.83 -3.66 -7.23
C ALA A 117 -13.39 -5.03 -7.75
N THR A 118 -14.25 -6.05 -7.66
CA THR A 118 -13.94 -7.41 -8.15
C THR A 118 -13.81 -7.42 -9.67
N ARG A 119 -14.78 -6.84 -10.37
CA ARG A 119 -14.73 -6.70 -11.82
C ARG A 119 -13.55 -5.84 -12.29
N HIS A 120 -13.19 -4.81 -11.51
CA HIS A 120 -12.00 -4.01 -11.82
C HIS A 120 -10.71 -4.82 -11.66
N LEU A 121 -10.60 -5.59 -10.57
CA LEU A 121 -9.45 -6.45 -10.30
C LEU A 121 -9.20 -7.44 -11.43
N GLU A 122 -10.25 -8.12 -11.92
CA GLU A 122 -10.14 -9.04 -13.05
C GLU A 122 -9.55 -8.34 -14.28
N ARG A 123 -10.02 -7.14 -14.61
CA ARG A 123 -9.51 -6.34 -15.73
C ARG A 123 -8.04 -5.96 -15.56
N VAL A 124 -7.63 -5.59 -14.33
CA VAL A 124 -6.23 -5.28 -14.01
C VAL A 124 -5.35 -6.51 -14.22
N LEU A 125 -5.77 -7.67 -13.73
CA LEU A 125 -5.03 -8.92 -13.89
C LEU A 125 -4.91 -9.33 -15.37
N ASP A 126 -5.99 -9.21 -16.13
CA ASP A 126 -6.01 -9.47 -17.57
C ASP A 126 -5.10 -8.50 -18.35
N GLU A 127 -5.08 -7.21 -17.96
CA GLU A 127 -4.19 -6.20 -18.56
C GLU A 127 -2.72 -6.56 -18.31
N LEU A 128 -2.37 -6.89 -17.07
CA LEU A 128 -1.01 -7.27 -16.69
C LEU A 128 -0.55 -8.54 -17.40
N ALA A 129 -1.43 -9.55 -17.50
CA ALA A 129 -1.15 -10.79 -18.21
C ALA A 129 -0.93 -10.56 -19.71
N ARG A 130 -1.82 -9.78 -20.35
CA ARG A 130 -1.74 -9.46 -21.78
C ARG A 130 -0.48 -8.68 -22.15
N ARG A 131 0.00 -7.83 -21.25
CA ARG A 131 1.22 -7.04 -21.44
C ARG A 131 2.48 -7.72 -20.92
N GLU A 132 2.36 -8.95 -20.42
CA GLU A 132 3.47 -9.73 -19.85
C GLU A 132 4.20 -8.98 -18.71
N VAL A 133 3.48 -8.14 -17.96
CA VAL A 133 4.05 -7.33 -16.87
C VAL A 133 4.19 -8.19 -15.63
N ILE A 134 5.41 -8.58 -15.26
CA ILE A 134 5.70 -9.52 -14.15
C ILE A 134 6.16 -8.88 -12.84
N ASP A 135 6.53 -7.60 -12.88
CA ASP A 135 7.19 -6.85 -11.81
C ASP A 135 6.22 -6.00 -10.97
N THR A 136 4.92 -6.08 -11.25
CA THR A 136 3.89 -5.26 -10.58
C THR A 136 3.09 -6.09 -9.58
N GLY A 137 3.05 -5.62 -8.33
CA GLY A 137 2.20 -6.18 -7.27
C GLY A 137 0.74 -5.77 -7.42
N VAL A 138 -0.19 -6.66 -7.08
CA VAL A 138 -1.63 -6.38 -7.07
C VAL A 138 -2.19 -6.63 -5.69
N ILE A 139 -2.84 -5.61 -5.14
CA ILE A 139 -3.32 -5.56 -3.76
C ILE A 139 -4.82 -5.29 -3.78
N VAL A 140 -5.58 -6.00 -2.97
CA VAL A 140 -6.99 -5.71 -2.70
C VAL A 140 -7.10 -5.16 -1.29
N SER A 141 -7.65 -3.96 -1.17
CA SER A 141 -7.88 -3.30 0.11
C SER A 141 -9.38 -3.24 0.42
N PRO A 142 -9.79 -3.42 1.70
CA PRO A 142 -11.19 -3.33 2.07
C PRO A 142 -11.77 -1.91 1.98
N ASP A 143 -10.94 -0.86 2.01
CA ASP A 143 -11.36 0.53 1.88
C ASP A 143 -10.19 1.37 1.36
N ALA A 144 -10.42 2.06 0.24
CA ALA A 144 -9.41 2.84 -0.49
C ALA A 144 -8.74 3.93 0.37
N ARG A 145 -9.43 4.47 1.37
CA ARG A 145 -8.90 5.56 2.21
C ARG A 145 -7.77 5.09 3.14
N PHE A 146 -7.63 3.78 3.33
CA PHE A 146 -6.57 3.14 4.10
C PHE A 146 -5.56 2.42 3.22
N TYR A 147 -5.47 2.80 1.93
CA TYR A 147 -4.45 2.28 1.03
C TYR A 147 -3.03 2.26 1.65
N PRO A 148 -2.59 3.21 2.50
CA PRO A 148 -1.25 3.14 3.06
C PRO A 148 -1.05 1.98 4.04
N VAL A 149 -2.09 1.58 4.77
CA VAL A 149 -2.07 0.40 5.66
C VAL A 149 -2.01 -0.88 4.84
N SER A 150 -2.73 -0.93 3.72
CA SER A 150 -2.65 -2.05 2.79
C SER A 150 -1.29 -2.15 2.11
N LEU A 151 -0.65 -1.03 1.81
CA LEU A 151 0.73 -0.99 1.30
C LEU A 151 1.74 -1.46 2.35
N ASP A 152 1.58 -1.07 3.62
CA ASP A 152 2.40 -1.59 4.73
C ASP A 152 2.34 -3.13 4.78
N ARG A 153 1.15 -3.72 4.68
CA ARG A 153 1.01 -5.18 4.59
C ARG A 153 1.73 -5.75 3.37
N PHE A 154 1.55 -5.15 2.21
CA PHE A 154 2.19 -5.59 0.98
C PHE A 154 3.72 -5.62 1.13
N ILE A 155 4.32 -4.54 1.61
CA ILE A 155 5.77 -4.45 1.79
C ILE A 155 6.24 -5.49 2.79
N ARG A 156 5.53 -5.65 3.92
CA ARG A 156 5.85 -6.68 4.91
C ARG A 156 5.88 -8.07 4.29
N GLU A 157 4.87 -8.43 3.51
CA GLU A 157 4.78 -9.75 2.87
C GLU A 157 5.94 -9.98 1.89
N ILE A 158 6.33 -8.97 1.12
CA ILE A 158 7.47 -9.08 0.20
C ILE A 158 8.78 -9.23 1.00
N LEU A 159 9.00 -8.40 2.03
CA LEU A 159 10.19 -8.51 2.87
C LEU A 159 10.25 -9.87 3.59
N GLU A 160 9.14 -10.37 4.13
CA GLU A 160 9.10 -11.69 4.78
C GLU A 160 9.46 -12.82 3.82
N GLN A 161 8.99 -12.76 2.57
CA GLN A 161 9.34 -13.76 1.55
C GLN A 161 10.83 -13.74 1.21
N GLU A 162 11.43 -12.55 1.11
CA GLU A 162 12.83 -12.38 0.71
C GLU A 162 13.82 -12.71 1.84
N PHE A 163 13.50 -12.41 3.11
CA PHE A 163 14.38 -12.69 4.26
C PHE A 163 14.20 -14.09 4.88
N ARG A 164 13.20 -14.86 4.44
CA ARG A 164 13.00 -16.26 4.86
C ARG A 164 13.63 -17.28 3.88
N ALA A 165 14.20 -16.81 2.76
CA ALA A 165 14.90 -17.62 1.78
C ALA A 165 16.35 -17.93 2.19
#